data_AF-A0A2N7PIH5-F1
#
_entry.id   AF-A0A2N7PIH5-F1
#
_cell.length_a   1.000
_cell.length_b   1.000
_cell.length_c   1.000
_cell.angle_alpha   90.00
_cell.angle_beta   90.00
_cell.angle_gamma   90.00
#
_symmetry.space_group_name_H-M   'P 1'
#
loop_
_entity.id
_entity.type
_entity.pdbx_description
1 polymer ?
#
loop_
_entity_poly.entity_id
_entity_poly.type
_entity_poly.pdbx_seq_one_letter_code
_entity_poly.pdbx_strand_id
1 'polypeptide(L)'
;MFYYLGVDLGGGEKTFAVAIREKTNVGLHIEKSLSLKNNSPKPSSMVEIIEFVRKNPVLGTAIDAPLSFSINLEKGFRASDLALRSLLPREYRKWVLSYHALMGIPLRGLLLAQKLSPYCGAILETHPRASFFFLLPKEKRYLAHKYKREPLEEEEINYLKNYFKKLFSIELTHTFFYDDLLDALICALTSYLFFKKPEKLLFLPQEEKDLFGFGPFVIIGESFL
;
A
#
# COMPACT_ATOMS: atom_id res chain seq x y z
N MET A 1 11.45 1.15 -19.03
CA MET A 1 10.90 2.00 -17.94
C MET A 1 10.01 1.11 -17.10
N PHE A 2 10.28 1.00 -15.80
CA PHE A 2 9.62 0.03 -14.90
C PHE A 2 8.38 0.61 -14.23
N TYR A 3 7.43 -0.25 -13.88
CA TYR A 3 6.29 0.08 -13.03
C TYR A 3 6.56 -0.29 -11.57
N TYR A 4 5.86 0.41 -10.67
CA TYR A 4 5.74 0.10 -9.24
C TYR A 4 4.27 -0.17 -8.97
N LEU A 5 3.97 -1.36 -8.47
CA LEU A 5 2.61 -1.83 -8.25
C LEU A 5 2.26 -1.72 -6.76
N GLY A 6 1.04 -1.27 -6.47
CA GLY A 6 0.42 -1.31 -5.17
C GLY A 6 -0.90 -2.05 -5.22
N VAL A 7 -1.15 -2.91 -4.24
CA VAL A 7 -2.37 -3.70 -4.15
C VAL A 7 -2.97 -3.57 -2.76
N ASP A 8 -4.18 -3.03 -2.69
CA ASP A 8 -5.04 -3.12 -1.51
C ASP A 8 -5.91 -4.37 -1.61
N LEU A 9 -5.72 -5.32 -0.69
CA LEU A 9 -6.46 -6.58 -0.68
C LEU A 9 -7.66 -6.51 0.27
N GLY A 10 -8.83 -6.12 -0.25
CA GLY A 10 -10.10 -6.31 0.44
C GLY A 10 -10.72 -7.70 0.24
N GLY A 11 -11.73 -8.05 1.04
CA GLY A 11 -12.47 -9.32 0.94
C GLY A 11 -13.34 -9.41 -0.33
N GLY A 12 -13.41 -10.60 -0.95
CA GLY A 12 -14.21 -10.83 -2.17
C GLY A 12 -13.73 -10.01 -3.37
N GLU A 13 -14.67 -9.32 -4.02
CA GLU A 13 -14.45 -8.45 -5.21
C GLU A 13 -13.90 -7.05 -4.86
N LYS A 14 -13.37 -6.81 -3.65
CA LYS A 14 -12.88 -5.49 -3.22
C LYS A 14 -11.36 -5.37 -3.24
N THR A 15 -10.71 -5.86 -4.29
CA THR A 15 -9.26 -5.69 -4.46
C THR A 15 -9.00 -4.50 -5.36
N PHE A 16 -8.20 -3.54 -4.92
CA PHE A 16 -7.79 -2.40 -5.73
C PHE A 16 -6.31 -2.48 -6.05
N ALA A 17 -5.95 -2.17 -7.30
CA ALA A 17 -4.57 -2.21 -7.76
C ALA A 17 -4.24 -0.96 -8.56
N VAL A 18 -3.13 -0.32 -8.20
CA VAL A 18 -2.61 0.88 -8.85
C VAL A 18 -1.17 0.62 -9.25
N ALA A 19 -0.85 0.84 -10.52
CA ALA A 19 0.53 0.85 -10.98
C ALA A 19 0.94 2.28 -11.32
N ILE A 20 2.13 2.67 -10.89
CA ILE A 20 2.74 3.97 -11.21
C ILE A 20 4.08 3.77 -11.92
N ARG A 21 4.46 4.72 -12.76
CA ARG A 21 5.79 4.77 -13.37
C ARG A 21 6.28 6.21 -13.41
N GLU A 22 7.57 6.38 -13.23
CA GLU A 22 8.23 7.66 -13.47
C GLU A 22 8.22 7.97 -14.97
N LYS A 23 7.87 9.20 -15.38
CA LYS A 23 8.02 9.71 -16.74
C LYS A 23 9.01 10.87 -16.73
N THR A 24 10.02 10.81 -17.60
CA THR A 24 11.05 11.84 -17.73
C THR A 24 10.40 13.22 -17.89
N ASN A 25 10.82 14.20 -17.07
CA ASN A 25 10.33 15.59 -17.06
C ASN A 25 8.84 15.79 -16.73
N VAL A 26 8.13 14.75 -16.29
CA VAL A 26 6.69 14.84 -15.94
C VAL A 26 6.42 14.43 -14.48
N GLY A 27 7.21 13.49 -13.93
CA GLY A 27 7.00 12.96 -12.58
C GLY A 27 6.34 11.58 -12.60
N LEU A 28 5.58 11.24 -11.54
CA LEU A 28 4.92 9.94 -11.46
C LEU A 28 3.60 9.93 -12.22
N HIS A 29 3.45 8.94 -13.09
CA HIS A 29 2.27 8.70 -13.91
C HIS A 29 1.54 7.44 -13.45
N ILE A 30 0.23 7.56 -13.29
CA ILE A 30 -0.67 6.47 -12.90
C ILE A 30 -1.12 5.71 -14.15
N GLU A 31 -1.01 4.38 -14.11
CA GLU A 31 -1.54 3.51 -15.14
C GLU A 31 -3.04 3.27 -14.94
N LYS A 32 -3.81 3.41 -16.03
CA LYS A 32 -5.27 3.37 -16.00
C LYS A 32 -5.84 1.97 -16.29
N SER A 33 -5.00 1.03 -16.73
CA SER A 33 -5.45 -0.32 -17.13
C SER A 33 -5.92 -1.22 -15.98
N LEU A 34 -5.64 -0.84 -14.73
CA LEU A 34 -6.04 -1.58 -13.52
C LEU A 34 -7.30 -0.96 -12.89
N SER A 35 -7.25 -0.50 -11.63
CA SER A 35 -8.44 -0.04 -10.91
C SER A 35 -9.00 1.34 -11.34
N LEU A 36 -8.56 1.86 -12.47
CA LEU A 36 -9.00 3.13 -13.06
C LEU A 36 -9.51 2.98 -14.50
N LYS A 37 -10.02 1.80 -14.84
CA LYS A 37 -10.58 1.50 -16.17
C LYS A 37 -11.64 2.54 -16.56
N ASN A 38 -11.47 3.14 -17.73
CA ASN A 38 -12.34 4.19 -18.27
C ASN A 38 -12.47 5.42 -17.35
N ASN A 39 -11.42 5.75 -16.58
CA ASN A 39 -11.41 6.83 -15.59
C ASN A 39 -12.42 6.65 -14.45
N SER A 40 -12.85 5.42 -14.17
CA SER A 40 -13.75 5.11 -13.06
C SER A 40 -13.08 4.13 -12.09
N PRO A 41 -13.27 4.31 -10.77
CA PRO A 41 -12.81 3.34 -9.77
C PRO A 41 -13.50 2.01 -10.01
N LYS A 42 -12.71 0.95 -10.21
CA LYS A 42 -13.21 -0.42 -10.30
C LYS A 42 -12.25 -1.37 -9.59
N PRO A 43 -12.74 -2.35 -8.83
CA PRO A 43 -11.88 -3.40 -8.32
C PRO A 43 -11.16 -4.13 -9.46
N SER A 44 -9.91 -4.53 -9.20
CA SER A 44 -9.13 -5.39 -10.07
C SER A 44 -9.19 -6.82 -9.57
N SER A 45 -9.45 -7.76 -10.47
CA SER A 45 -9.30 -9.18 -10.17
C SER A 45 -7.82 -9.57 -10.06
N MET A 46 -7.53 -10.66 -9.34
CA MET A 46 -6.16 -11.21 -9.27
C MET A 46 -5.62 -11.58 -10.66
N VAL A 47 -6.47 -12.09 -11.56
CA VAL A 47 -6.08 -12.45 -12.93
C VAL A 47 -5.60 -11.22 -13.69
N GLU A 48 -6.30 -10.09 -13.57
CA GLU A 48 -5.89 -8.84 -14.23
C GLU A 48 -4.57 -8.30 -13.69
N ILE A 49 -4.34 -8.39 -12.39
CA ILE A 49 -3.08 -7.99 -11.75
C ILE A 49 -1.93 -8.88 -12.26
N ILE A 50 -2.14 -10.20 -12.33
CA ILE A 50 -1.13 -11.15 -12.83
C ILE A 50 -0.83 -10.91 -14.31
N GLU A 51 -1.86 -10.70 -15.13
CA GLU A 51 -1.68 -10.39 -16.56
C GLU A 51 -0.98 -9.06 -16.78
N PHE A 52 -1.21 -8.07 -15.91
CA PHE A 52 -0.49 -6.81 -15.96
C PHE A 52 1.01 -7.00 -15.75
N VAL A 53 1.42 -7.73 -14.70
CA VAL A 53 2.86 -7.94 -14.42
C VAL A 53 3.55 -8.85 -15.44
N ARG A 54 2.80 -9.74 -16.11
CA ARG A 54 3.32 -10.55 -17.22
C ARG A 54 3.66 -9.72 -18.46
N LYS A 55 2.88 -8.68 -18.72
CA LYS A 55 3.00 -7.83 -19.92
C LYS A 55 3.86 -6.60 -19.72
N ASN A 56 4.13 -6.24 -18.46
CA ASN A 56 4.82 -5.00 -18.13
C ASN A 56 5.97 -5.28 -17.15
N PRO A 57 7.14 -4.66 -17.32
CA PRO A 57 8.23 -4.82 -16.39
C PRO A 57 7.89 -4.11 -15.06
N VAL A 58 7.70 -4.87 -13.99
CA VAL A 58 7.41 -4.36 -12.64
C VAL A 58 8.64 -4.52 -11.75
N LEU A 59 9.17 -3.41 -11.24
CA LEU A 59 10.36 -3.45 -10.39
C LEU A 59 10.01 -3.86 -8.96
N GLY A 60 8.86 -3.42 -8.45
CA GLY A 60 8.40 -3.75 -7.11
C GLY A 60 6.89 -3.79 -6.99
N THR A 61 6.39 -4.66 -6.10
CA THR A 61 4.99 -4.69 -5.69
C THR A 61 4.88 -4.57 -4.18
N ALA A 62 4.07 -3.64 -3.67
CA ALA A 62 3.66 -3.62 -2.27
C ALA A 62 2.20 -4.06 -2.13
N ILE A 63 1.92 -4.88 -1.13
CA ILE A 63 0.60 -5.48 -0.91
C ILE A 63 0.13 -5.15 0.52
N ASP A 64 -1.10 -4.67 0.67
CA ASP A 64 -1.79 -4.54 1.96
C ASP A 64 -2.35 -5.90 2.40
N ALA A 65 -1.46 -6.75 2.90
CA ALA A 65 -1.79 -7.99 3.58
C ALA A 65 -0.57 -8.50 4.34
N PRO A 66 -0.72 -9.24 5.44
CA PRO A 66 0.36 -10.02 6.00
C PRO A 66 0.90 -10.99 4.95
N LEU A 67 2.19 -10.89 4.65
CA LEU A 67 2.91 -11.75 3.70
C LEU A 67 3.99 -12.59 4.37
N SER A 68 4.34 -12.28 5.61
CA SER A 68 5.25 -13.07 6.44
C SER A 68 4.52 -13.72 7.61
N PHE A 69 4.91 -14.95 7.92
CA PHE A 69 4.21 -15.82 8.86
C PHE A 69 5.19 -16.59 9.74
N SER A 70 4.76 -16.94 10.94
CA SER A 70 5.44 -17.86 11.85
C SER A 70 4.41 -18.84 12.41
N ILE A 71 4.78 -20.10 12.59
CA ILE A 71 3.90 -21.11 13.18
C ILE A 71 3.86 -21.01 14.70
N ASN A 72 4.80 -20.26 15.30
CA ASN A 72 4.97 -20.14 16.75
C ASN A 72 4.16 -19.00 17.38
N LEU A 73 3.36 -18.26 16.60
CA LEU A 73 2.59 -17.12 17.09
C LEU A 73 1.14 -17.50 17.44
N GLU A 74 0.86 -17.80 18.71
CA GLU A 74 -0.48 -18.20 19.17
C GLU A 74 -1.59 -17.18 18.82
N LYS A 75 -1.29 -15.88 18.92
CA LYS A 75 -2.27 -14.80 18.67
C LYS A 75 -2.14 -14.17 17.28
N GLY A 76 -1.17 -14.60 16.48
CA GLY A 76 -0.92 -14.12 15.11
C GLY A 76 -0.44 -12.67 15.02
N PHE A 77 0.05 -12.07 16.10
CA PHE A 77 0.72 -10.78 16.08
C PHE A 77 2.23 -10.99 15.98
N ARG A 78 2.85 -10.46 14.93
CA ARG A 78 4.31 -10.45 14.75
C ARG A 78 4.94 -9.29 15.50
N ALA A 79 6.24 -9.36 15.72
CA ALA A 79 7.06 -8.26 16.23
C ALA A 79 6.83 -6.99 15.41
N SER A 80 6.75 -7.11 14.08
CA SER A 80 6.42 -6.01 13.17
C SER A 80 5.05 -5.38 13.46
N ASP A 81 4.03 -6.19 13.73
CA ASP A 81 2.67 -5.73 14.01
C ASP A 81 2.63 -4.98 15.35
N LEU A 82 3.30 -5.52 16.37
CA LEU A 82 3.40 -4.90 17.69
C LEU A 82 4.20 -3.60 17.65
N ALA A 83 5.27 -3.54 16.86
CA ALA A 83 6.05 -2.33 16.62
C ALA A 83 5.18 -1.26 15.97
N LEU A 84 4.45 -1.59 14.89
CA LEU A 84 3.54 -0.65 14.22
C LEU A 84 2.44 -0.13 15.16
N ARG A 85 1.84 -1.01 15.97
CA ARG A 85 0.85 -0.61 16.99
C ARG A 85 1.44 0.34 18.02
N SER A 86 2.72 0.19 18.35
CA SER A 86 3.39 1.04 19.34
C SER A 86 3.68 2.44 18.78
N LEU A 87 3.93 2.55 17.47
CA LEU A 87 4.13 3.82 16.77
C LEU A 87 2.83 4.62 16.59
N LEU A 88 1.69 3.94 16.51
CA LEU A 88 0.39 4.59 16.30
C LEU A 88 -0.21 5.14 17.62
N PRO A 89 -0.90 6.30 17.56
CA PRO A 89 -1.75 6.77 18.64
C PRO A 89 -2.77 5.72 19.09
N ARG A 90 -3.17 5.77 20.36
CA ARG A 90 -3.98 4.73 21.02
C ARG A 90 -5.26 4.40 20.24
N GLU A 91 -5.93 5.41 19.71
CA GLU A 91 -7.17 5.34 18.94
C GLU A 91 -7.01 4.64 17.57
N TYR A 92 -5.79 4.58 17.03
CA TYR A 92 -5.47 4.03 15.72
C TYR A 92 -4.76 2.67 15.78
N ARG A 93 -4.35 2.20 16.96
CA ARG A 93 -3.72 0.87 17.13
C ARG A 93 -4.57 -0.28 16.60
N LYS A 94 -5.90 -0.10 16.57
CA LYS A 94 -6.85 -1.08 16.04
C LYS A 94 -6.84 -1.22 14.51
N TRP A 95 -6.11 -0.35 13.80
CA TRP A 95 -5.90 -0.52 12.35
C TRP A 95 -5.04 -1.75 12.07
N VAL A 96 -4.08 -2.04 12.95
CA VAL A 96 -3.20 -3.20 12.84
C VAL A 96 -3.88 -4.40 13.49
N LEU A 97 -4.26 -5.37 12.64
CA LEU A 97 -4.89 -6.61 13.03
C LEU A 97 -3.91 -7.77 12.91
N SER A 98 -4.04 -8.78 13.77
CA SER A 98 -3.27 -10.01 13.61
C SER A 98 -3.72 -10.75 12.34
N TYR A 99 -2.82 -11.51 11.72
CA TYR A 99 -3.20 -12.28 10.54
C TYR A 99 -4.24 -13.37 10.86
N HIS A 100 -4.33 -13.83 12.12
CA HIS A 100 -5.44 -14.69 12.57
C HIS A 100 -6.81 -14.00 12.52
N ALA A 101 -6.88 -12.69 12.76
CA ALA A 101 -8.12 -11.92 12.73
C ALA A 101 -8.55 -11.51 11.31
N LEU A 102 -7.62 -11.54 10.34
CA LEU A 102 -7.83 -11.11 8.96
C LEU A 102 -8.44 -12.20 8.05
N MET A 103 -8.85 -13.35 8.62
CA MET A 103 -9.51 -14.45 7.93
C MET A 103 -8.76 -14.88 6.65
N GLY A 104 -9.38 -14.75 5.47
CA GLY A 104 -8.80 -15.19 4.19
C GLY A 104 -7.84 -14.19 3.53
N ILE A 105 -7.69 -12.96 4.05
CA ILE A 105 -6.80 -11.95 3.45
C ILE A 105 -5.33 -12.40 3.42
N PRO A 106 -4.74 -12.95 4.50
CA PRO A 106 -3.34 -13.36 4.46
C PRO A 106 -3.06 -14.47 3.44
N LEU A 107 -3.96 -15.46 3.32
CA LEU A 107 -3.83 -16.51 2.30
C LEU A 107 -3.91 -15.94 0.87
N ARG A 108 -4.84 -14.99 0.63
CA ARG A 108 -4.96 -14.29 -0.65
C ARG A 108 -3.72 -13.45 -0.97
N GLY A 109 -3.18 -12.76 0.03
CA GLY A 109 -1.92 -12.01 -0.08
C GLY A 109 -0.76 -12.91 -0.46
N LEU A 110 -0.60 -14.03 0.24
CA LEU A 110 0.44 -15.02 -0.03
C LEU A 110 0.32 -15.61 -1.44
N LEU A 111 -0.88 -16.04 -1.85
CA LEU A 111 -1.12 -16.58 -3.19
C LEU A 111 -0.82 -15.55 -4.28
N LEU A 112 -1.23 -14.29 -4.08
CA LEU A 112 -0.91 -13.22 -5.01
C LEU A 112 0.61 -13.00 -5.08
N ALA A 113 1.28 -12.84 -3.94
CA ALA A 113 2.72 -12.66 -3.86
C ALA A 113 3.50 -13.77 -4.58
N GLN A 114 3.12 -15.04 -4.39
CA GLN A 114 3.71 -16.18 -5.10
C GLN A 114 3.51 -16.12 -6.61
N LYS A 115 2.35 -15.64 -7.09
CA LYS A 115 2.09 -15.50 -8.52
C LYS A 115 2.80 -14.30 -9.15
N LEU A 116 3.07 -13.26 -8.37
CA LEU A 116 3.77 -12.06 -8.83
C LEU A 116 5.30 -12.21 -8.78
N SER A 117 5.84 -13.02 -7.86
CA SER A 117 7.28 -13.14 -7.62
C SER A 117 8.14 -13.51 -8.84
N PRO A 118 7.68 -14.30 -9.83
CA PRO A 118 8.48 -14.56 -11.03
C PRO A 118 8.61 -13.35 -11.98
N TYR A 119 7.75 -12.35 -11.81
CA TYR A 119 7.61 -11.21 -12.74
C TYR A 119 7.99 -9.86 -12.11
N CYS A 120 8.18 -9.81 -10.79
CA CYS A 120 8.47 -8.59 -10.05
C CYS A 120 9.87 -8.65 -9.43
N GLY A 121 10.59 -7.53 -9.43
CA GLY A 121 11.92 -7.46 -8.81
C GLY A 121 11.89 -7.62 -7.29
N ALA A 122 10.89 -7.06 -6.61
CA ALA A 122 10.64 -7.27 -5.19
C ALA A 122 9.14 -7.35 -4.87
N ILE A 123 8.81 -8.08 -3.81
CA ILE A 123 7.48 -8.10 -3.18
C ILE A 123 7.65 -7.55 -1.76
N LEU A 124 6.81 -6.60 -1.39
CA LEU A 124 6.82 -5.91 -0.10
C LEU A 124 5.48 -6.10 0.59
N GLU A 125 5.52 -6.25 1.90
CA GLU A 125 4.35 -6.08 2.76
C GLU A 125 4.26 -4.62 3.20
N THR A 126 3.04 -4.06 3.24
CA THR A 126 2.83 -2.72 3.77
C THR A 126 1.48 -2.57 4.46
N HIS A 127 1.29 -1.42 5.12
CA HIS A 127 0.02 -0.99 5.70
C HIS A 127 -0.28 0.42 5.17
N PRO A 128 -1.19 0.58 4.20
CA PRO A 128 -1.39 1.84 3.47
C PRO A 128 -1.95 2.94 4.37
N ARG A 129 -2.92 2.61 5.23
CA ARG A 129 -3.47 3.60 6.16
C ARG A 129 -2.44 4.16 7.15
N ALA A 130 -1.58 3.32 7.71
CA ALA A 130 -0.50 3.77 8.58
C ALA A 130 0.56 4.57 7.80
N SER A 131 0.93 4.10 6.61
CA SER A 131 1.82 4.83 5.70
C SER A 131 1.27 6.21 5.35
N PHE A 132 -0.03 6.33 5.07
CA PHE A 132 -0.68 7.60 4.80
C PHE A 132 -0.69 8.52 6.03
N PHE A 133 -0.94 7.97 7.22
CA PHE A 133 -0.86 8.72 8.48
C PHE A 133 0.52 9.35 8.70
N PHE A 134 1.60 8.59 8.48
CA PHE A 134 2.97 9.11 8.66
C PHE A 134 3.45 9.98 7.49
N LEU A 135 2.90 9.79 6.29
CA LEU A 135 3.16 10.65 5.12
C LEU A 135 2.61 12.07 5.32
N LEU A 136 1.53 12.23 6.09
CA LEU A 136 0.87 13.51 6.31
C LEU A 136 1.56 14.36 7.39
N PRO A 137 1.55 15.70 7.25
CA PRO A 137 1.93 16.61 8.32
C PRO A 137 1.08 16.37 9.58
N LYS A 138 1.64 16.60 10.76
CA LYS A 138 1.01 16.27 12.06
C LYS A 138 -0.41 16.81 12.18
N GLU A 139 -0.62 18.05 11.76
CA GLU A 139 -1.89 18.77 11.78
C GLU A 139 -2.93 18.24 10.78
N LYS A 140 -2.51 17.44 9.79
CA LYS A 140 -3.40 16.84 8.77
C LYS A 140 -3.57 15.32 8.91
N ARG A 141 -2.92 14.68 9.90
CA ARG A 141 -3.00 13.22 10.10
C ARG A 141 -4.41 12.67 10.33
N TYR A 142 -5.34 13.52 10.80
CA TYR A 142 -6.75 13.15 10.94
C TYR A 142 -7.36 12.70 9.61
N LEU A 143 -6.85 13.18 8.46
CA LEU A 143 -7.31 12.79 7.13
C LEU A 143 -7.13 11.29 6.87
N ALA A 144 -6.05 10.67 7.37
CA ALA A 144 -5.83 9.21 7.27
C ALA A 144 -6.86 8.39 8.08
N HIS A 145 -7.55 9.02 9.03
CA HIS A 145 -8.70 8.41 9.69
C HIS A 145 -9.99 8.70 8.94
N LYS A 146 -10.20 9.97 8.54
CA LYS A 146 -11.43 10.50 7.93
C LYS A 146 -11.81 9.78 6.64
N TYR A 147 -10.88 9.62 5.70
CA TYR A 147 -11.19 9.17 4.32
C TYR A 147 -11.87 7.79 4.21
N LYS A 148 -11.64 6.86 5.17
CA LYS A 148 -12.32 5.55 5.20
C LYS A 148 -13.63 5.52 5.98
N ARG A 149 -13.97 6.59 6.70
CA ARG A 149 -15.13 6.62 7.60
C ARG A 149 -16.22 7.54 7.12
N GLU A 150 -15.84 8.66 6.53
CA GLU A 150 -16.74 9.68 6.05
C GLU A 150 -16.17 10.36 4.81
N PRO A 151 -17.02 10.93 3.95
CA PRO A 151 -16.57 11.68 2.80
C PRO A 151 -15.62 12.82 3.20
N LEU A 152 -14.55 12.99 2.44
CA LEU A 152 -13.69 14.16 2.57
C LEU A 152 -14.39 15.39 1.96
N GLU A 153 -14.17 16.54 2.57
CA GLU A 153 -14.63 17.83 2.04
C GLU A 153 -13.78 18.23 0.83
N GLU A 154 -14.32 19.10 -0.03
CA GLU A 154 -13.63 19.53 -1.24
C GLU A 154 -12.28 20.21 -0.95
N GLU A 155 -12.19 21.00 0.12
CA GLU A 155 -10.94 21.62 0.58
C GLU A 155 -9.89 20.56 0.95
N GLU A 156 -10.30 19.49 1.63
CA GLU A 156 -9.41 18.40 2.05
C GLU A 156 -8.93 17.60 0.85
N ILE A 157 -9.80 17.33 -0.11
CA ILE A 157 -9.44 16.66 -1.36
C ILE A 157 -8.44 17.51 -2.15
N ASN A 158 -8.71 18.82 -2.28
CA ASN A 158 -7.82 19.73 -2.99
C ASN A 158 -6.46 19.87 -2.28
N TYR A 159 -6.45 19.92 -0.95
CA TYR A 159 -5.22 19.85 -0.15
C TYR A 159 -4.43 18.58 -0.48
N LEU A 160 -5.07 17.41 -0.44
CA LEU A 160 -4.38 16.13 -0.71
C LEU A 160 -3.83 16.08 -2.13
N LYS A 161 -4.60 16.48 -3.15
CA LYS A 161 -4.10 16.55 -4.54
C LYS A 161 -2.84 17.41 -4.65
N ASN A 162 -2.87 18.61 -4.08
CA ASN A 162 -1.74 19.52 -4.08
C ASN A 162 -0.54 18.94 -3.32
N TYR A 163 -0.80 18.26 -2.20
CA TYR A 163 0.22 17.63 -1.37
C TYR A 163 0.93 16.50 -2.13
N PHE A 164 0.19 15.57 -2.74
CA PHE A 164 0.75 14.50 -3.56
C PHE A 164 1.47 15.04 -4.79
N LYS A 165 0.91 16.05 -5.47
CA LYS A 165 1.56 16.73 -6.59
C LYS A 165 2.90 17.35 -6.19
N LYS A 166 2.97 18.00 -5.03
CA LYS A 166 4.22 18.59 -4.52
C LYS A 166 5.27 17.54 -4.19
N LEU A 167 4.88 16.45 -3.51
CA LEU A 167 5.84 15.43 -3.04
C LEU A 167 6.31 14.47 -4.13
N PHE A 168 5.42 14.09 -5.03
CA PHE A 168 5.65 12.99 -5.97
C PHE A 168 5.48 13.41 -7.44
N SER A 169 5.10 14.66 -7.71
CA SER A 169 4.77 15.14 -9.04
C SER A 169 3.73 14.23 -9.73
N ILE A 170 2.71 13.84 -8.95
CA ILE A 170 1.60 12.99 -9.38
C ILE A 170 0.30 13.79 -9.40
N GLU A 171 -0.47 13.65 -10.46
CA GLU A 171 -1.79 14.29 -10.60
C GLU A 171 -2.89 13.31 -10.18
N LEU A 172 -3.65 13.66 -9.14
CA LEU A 172 -4.74 12.85 -8.63
C LEU A 172 -6.10 13.45 -9.02
N THR A 173 -6.98 12.59 -9.54
CA THR A 173 -8.40 12.93 -9.77
C THR A 173 -9.22 12.73 -8.50
N HIS A 174 -10.41 13.33 -8.44
CA HIS A 174 -11.35 13.14 -7.32
C HIS A 174 -11.65 11.66 -7.04
N THR A 175 -11.64 10.81 -8.07
CA THR A 175 -11.93 9.38 -7.97
C THR A 175 -11.03 8.61 -7.00
N PHE A 176 -9.81 9.09 -6.73
CA PHE A 176 -8.88 8.43 -5.79
C PHE A 176 -9.32 8.50 -4.34
N PHE A 177 -10.19 9.45 -4.00
CA PHE A 177 -10.67 9.68 -2.64
C PHE A 177 -11.98 8.94 -2.36
N TYR A 178 -12.33 8.00 -3.22
CA TYR A 178 -13.43 7.06 -3.06
C TYR A 178 -12.86 5.63 -3.04
N ASP A 179 -13.52 4.75 -2.30
CA ASP A 179 -13.13 3.34 -2.11
C ASP A 179 -11.67 3.18 -1.63
N ASP A 180 -11.07 2.03 -1.91
CA ASP A 180 -9.70 1.67 -1.48
C ASP A 180 -8.63 2.02 -2.53
N LEU A 181 -8.94 2.94 -3.46
CA LEU A 181 -7.98 3.40 -4.48
C LEU A 181 -6.79 4.15 -3.88
N LEU A 182 -7.04 4.98 -2.87
CA LEU A 182 -5.98 5.70 -2.17
C LEU A 182 -5.02 4.71 -1.51
N ASP A 183 -5.53 3.63 -0.91
CA ASP A 183 -4.71 2.61 -0.25
C ASP A 183 -3.82 1.89 -1.26
N ALA A 184 -4.38 1.50 -2.41
CA ALA A 184 -3.61 0.92 -3.50
C ALA A 184 -2.54 1.89 -4.04
N LEU A 185 -2.84 3.19 -4.14
CA LEU A 185 -1.85 4.21 -4.52
C LEU A 185 -0.74 4.33 -3.48
N ILE A 186 -1.06 4.36 -2.18
CA ILE A 186 -0.07 4.42 -1.11
C ILE A 186 0.82 3.18 -1.13
N CYS A 187 0.27 2.00 -1.41
CA CYS A 187 1.06 0.79 -1.65
C CYS A 187 2.01 0.99 -2.84
N ALA A 188 1.54 1.54 -3.96
CA ALA A 188 2.37 1.76 -5.15
C ALA A 188 3.51 2.76 -4.87
N LEU A 189 3.22 3.82 -4.10
CA LEU A 189 4.21 4.79 -3.64
C LEU A 189 5.23 4.15 -2.69
N THR A 190 4.79 3.24 -1.81
CA THR A 190 5.70 2.50 -0.92
C THR A 190 6.68 1.66 -1.74
N SER A 191 6.20 0.96 -2.76
CA SER A 191 7.04 0.23 -3.71
C SER A 191 8.02 1.16 -4.46
N TYR A 192 7.54 2.30 -4.96
CA TYR A 192 8.39 3.31 -5.60
C TYR A 192 9.51 3.80 -4.66
N LEU A 193 9.16 4.15 -3.43
CA LEU A 193 10.10 4.64 -2.43
C LEU A 193 11.13 3.60 -2.05
N PHE A 194 10.76 2.32 -1.97
CA PHE A 194 11.70 1.24 -1.65
C PHE A 194 12.90 1.21 -2.63
N PHE A 195 12.66 1.46 -3.91
CA PHE A 195 13.71 1.47 -4.92
C PHE A 195 14.39 2.81 -5.11
N LYS A 196 13.70 3.92 -4.84
CA LYS A 196 14.18 5.25 -5.20
C LYS A 196 14.68 6.07 -4.03
N LYS A 197 14.09 5.87 -2.86
CA LYS A 197 14.32 6.62 -1.63
C LYS A 197 14.05 5.73 -0.39
N PRO A 198 14.75 4.59 -0.23
CA PRO A 198 14.47 3.65 0.86
C PRO A 198 14.64 4.29 2.24
N GLU A 199 15.43 5.35 2.37
CA GLU A 199 15.58 6.13 3.61
C GLU A 199 14.29 6.83 4.06
N LYS A 200 13.29 6.92 3.18
CA LYS A 200 11.96 7.44 3.50
C LYS A 200 10.98 6.38 4.02
N LEU A 201 11.42 5.12 4.08
CA LEU A 201 10.63 4.01 4.61
C LEU A 201 11.14 3.63 5.99
N LEU A 202 10.19 3.23 6.84
CA LEU A 202 10.49 2.54 8.08
C LEU A 202 10.32 1.04 7.86
N PHE A 203 11.41 0.30 8.11
CA PHE A 203 11.43 -1.16 8.11
C PHE A 203 11.01 -1.65 9.48
N LEU A 204 9.91 -2.42 9.53
CA LEU A 204 9.44 -2.99 10.78
C LEU A 204 10.24 -4.25 11.12
N PRO A 205 10.49 -4.51 12.42
CA PRO A 205 11.32 -5.63 12.85
C PRO A 205 10.69 -6.98 12.48
N GLN A 206 11.52 -7.91 12.01
CA GLN A 206 11.16 -9.30 11.76
C GLN A 206 12.03 -10.17 12.67
N GLU A 207 11.53 -10.47 13.87
CA GLU A 207 12.30 -11.10 14.95
C GLU A 207 11.96 -12.60 15.14
N GLU A 208 10.89 -13.07 14.49
CA GLU A 208 10.49 -14.46 14.51
C GLU A 208 11.56 -15.35 13.86
N LYS A 209 12.02 -16.37 14.59
CA LYS A 209 13.10 -17.27 14.14
C LYS A 209 12.71 -18.15 12.95
N ASP A 210 11.41 -18.45 12.81
CA ASP A 210 10.83 -19.33 11.79
C ASP A 210 10.01 -18.56 10.75
N LEU A 211 10.33 -17.28 10.53
CA LEU A 211 9.61 -16.44 9.58
C LEU A 211 9.73 -17.01 8.16
N PHE A 212 8.58 -17.18 7.48
CA PHE A 212 8.51 -17.56 6.07
C PHE A 212 7.54 -16.64 5.33
N GLY A 213 7.62 -16.61 3.99
CA GLY A 213 6.74 -15.80 3.14
C GLY A 213 7.51 -14.77 2.31
N PHE A 214 6.97 -13.55 2.18
CA PHE A 214 7.52 -12.52 1.29
C PHE A 214 7.80 -11.19 2.00
N GLY A 215 8.87 -10.55 1.51
CA GLY A 215 9.15 -9.14 1.69
C GLY A 215 9.54 -8.72 3.11
N PRO A 216 10.27 -7.60 3.23
CA PRO A 216 10.20 -6.83 4.46
C PRO A 216 8.79 -6.23 4.62
N PHE A 217 8.34 -6.05 5.86
CA PHE A 217 7.17 -5.23 6.17
C PHE A 217 7.63 -3.79 6.35
N VAL A 218 7.24 -2.92 5.44
CA VAL A 218 7.63 -1.51 5.40
C VAL A 218 6.43 -0.58 5.41
N ILE A 219 6.60 0.59 6.01
CA ILE A 219 5.65 1.71 5.92
C ILE A 219 6.39 2.98 5.49
N ILE A 220 5.67 3.95 4.93
CA ILE A 220 6.21 5.28 4.70
C ILE A 220 6.46 5.96 6.06
N GLY A 221 7.68 6.47 6.28
CA GLY A 221 8.06 7.19 7.51
C GLY A 221 7.76 8.69 7.44
N GLU A 222 7.87 9.38 8.59
CA GLU A 222 7.59 10.82 8.74
C GLU A 222 8.58 11.76 8.01
N SER A 223 9.63 11.20 7.41
CA SER A 223 10.79 11.90 6.84
C SER A 223 10.52 12.69 5.53
N PHE A 224 9.27 12.98 5.17
CA PHE A 224 8.93 13.81 4.00
C PHE A 224 8.84 15.32 4.30
N LEU A 225 8.96 15.69 5.58
CA LEU A 225 9.00 17.07 6.06
C LEU A 225 10.43 17.59 6.12
#